data_AF-X1GZ62-F1
#
_entry.id   AF-X1GZ62-F1
#
_cell.length_a   1.000
_cell.length_b   1.000
_cell.length_c   1.000
_cell.angle_alpha   90.00
_cell.angle_beta   90.00
_cell.angle_gamma   90.00
#
_symmetry.space_group_name_H-M   'P 1'
#
loop_
_entity.id
_entity.type
_entity.pdbx_description
1 polymer ?
#
loop_
_entity_poly.entity_id
_entity_poly.type
_entity_poly.pdbx_seq_one_letter_code
_entity_poly.pdbx_strand_id
1 'polypeptide(L)'
;MGIDKIPEGQMIIYEGDLENHVVLPDGEQVKQLPFSIRLKDFRIAYYEPEHINIETRDGQRWKIPIEVGTEFPLSPDFGTVTIIRAFRNFKISIDGDKKIATDDPNAGSNPALEVQITDPNGATTTKYVFEYFAAHSHPEDRFFISYHRVIEDFISQLQVVQNGKIAATKEIEVNHPLHFGG
;
A
#
# COMPACT_ATOMS: atom_id res chain seq x y z
N MET A 1 18.94 5.22 -43.06
CA MET A 1 18.26 6.35 -42.41
C MET A 1 18.36 6.12 -40.92
N GLY A 2 19.05 7.00 -40.20
CA GLY A 2 19.22 6.86 -38.76
C GLY A 2 17.90 7.14 -38.07
N ILE A 3 17.47 6.25 -37.18
CA ILE A 3 16.35 6.53 -36.28
C ILE A 3 16.80 7.73 -35.43
N ASP A 4 16.00 8.78 -35.42
CA ASP A 4 16.24 9.98 -34.64
C ASP A 4 16.30 9.56 -33.16
N LYS A 5 17.50 9.48 -32.60
CA LYS A 5 17.70 8.91 -31.26
C LYS A 5 17.03 9.82 -30.23
N ILE A 6 16.28 9.22 -29.32
CA ILE A 6 15.76 9.89 -28.13
C ILE A 6 16.75 9.58 -27.00
N PRO A 7 17.59 10.54 -26.58
CA PRO A 7 18.60 10.28 -25.54
C PRO A 7 17.96 10.12 -24.16
N GLU A 8 16.90 10.89 -23.88
CA GLU A 8 16.17 10.88 -22.61
C GLU A 8 14.76 11.45 -22.81
N GLY A 9 13.86 11.13 -21.87
CA GLY A 9 12.49 11.64 -21.84
C GLY A 9 11.65 10.92 -20.78
N GLN A 10 10.39 11.29 -20.69
CA GLN A 10 9.44 10.77 -19.71
C GLN A 10 8.19 10.22 -20.39
N MET A 11 7.61 9.18 -19.77
CA MET A 11 6.37 8.55 -20.22
C MET A 11 5.56 8.17 -18.98
N ILE A 12 4.27 8.44 -19.01
CA ILE A 12 3.32 7.98 -17.99
C ILE A 12 2.52 6.83 -18.61
N ILE A 13 2.42 5.71 -17.91
CA ILE A 13 1.68 4.53 -18.37
C ILE A 13 0.79 4.07 -17.21
N TYR A 14 -0.51 3.93 -17.45
CA TYR A 14 -1.42 3.32 -16.49
C TYR A 14 -1.50 1.81 -16.69
N GLU A 15 -1.89 1.09 -15.64
CA GLU A 15 -2.03 -0.36 -15.73
C GLU A 15 -3.08 -0.76 -16.78
N GLY A 16 -2.71 -1.72 -17.63
CA GLY A 16 -3.48 -2.14 -18.80
C GLY A 16 -3.21 -1.34 -20.07
N ASP A 17 -2.69 -0.12 -19.96
CA ASP A 17 -2.49 0.78 -21.09
C ASP A 17 -1.24 0.44 -21.91
N LEU A 18 -1.27 0.83 -23.18
CA LEU A 18 -0.19 0.72 -24.14
C LEU A 18 0.26 2.12 -24.55
N GLU A 19 1.53 2.45 -24.36
CA GLU A 19 2.06 3.78 -24.64
C GLU A 19 3.35 3.72 -25.47
N ASN A 20 3.55 4.70 -26.33
CA ASN A 20 4.78 4.86 -27.11
C ASN A 20 5.21 6.32 -27.28
N HIS A 21 4.49 7.27 -26.68
CA HIS A 21 4.85 8.69 -26.67
C HIS A 21 5.79 8.99 -25.50
N VAL A 22 6.87 9.69 -25.81
CA VAL A 22 7.88 10.16 -24.86
C VAL A 22 7.90 11.68 -24.89
N VAL A 23 7.66 12.31 -23.75
CA VAL A 23 7.81 13.74 -23.54
C VAL A 23 9.30 14.03 -23.35
N LEU A 24 9.86 14.95 -24.13
CA LEU A 24 11.26 15.37 -24.00
C LEU A 24 11.47 16.28 -22.79
N PRO A 25 12.72 16.49 -22.32
CA PRO A 25 13.00 17.30 -21.13
C PRO A 25 12.49 18.75 -21.17
N ASP A 26 12.29 19.31 -22.37
CA ASP A 26 11.71 20.65 -22.54
C ASP A 26 10.21 20.71 -22.26
N GLY A 27 9.53 19.56 -22.11
CA GLY A 27 8.12 19.44 -21.81
C GLY A 27 7.18 19.80 -22.97
N GLU A 28 7.70 20.36 -24.06
CA GLU A 28 6.92 20.82 -25.21
C GLU A 28 6.93 19.82 -26.36
N GLN A 29 8.02 19.06 -26.49
CA GLN A 29 8.17 18.09 -27.58
C GLN A 29 7.76 16.69 -27.15
N VAL A 30 6.97 16.03 -27.99
CA VAL A 30 6.59 14.62 -27.84
C VAL A 30 7.14 13.86 -29.04
N LYS A 31 7.91 12.80 -28.78
CA LYS A 31 8.40 11.86 -29.81
C LYS A 31 7.79 10.48 -29.61
N GLN A 32 7.77 9.67 -30.67
CA GLN A 32 7.26 8.30 -30.63
C GLN A 32 8.40 7.28 -30.69
N LEU A 33 8.33 6.25 -29.85
CA LEU A 33 9.19 5.08 -29.90
C LEU A 33 8.74 4.14 -31.04
N PRO A 34 9.68 3.39 -31.67
CA PRO A 34 9.37 2.40 -32.69
C PRO A 34 8.77 1.09 -32.13
N PHE A 35 8.46 1.08 -30.83
CA PHE A 35 7.78 0.02 -30.09
C PHE A 35 6.90 0.69 -29.03
N SER A 36 5.96 -0.07 -28.48
CA SER A 36 5.14 0.38 -27.35
C SER A 36 5.52 -0.36 -26.08
N ILE A 37 5.30 0.28 -24.94
CA ILE A 37 5.41 -0.31 -23.62
C ILE A 37 4.00 -0.45 -23.06
N ARG A 38 3.70 -1.62 -22.49
CA ARG A 38 2.48 -1.85 -21.70
C ARG A 38 2.85 -2.09 -20.26
N LEU A 39 2.19 -1.40 -19.33
CA LEU A 39 2.20 -1.76 -17.92
C LEU A 39 1.13 -2.83 -17.71
N LYS A 40 1.54 -4.08 -17.47
CA LYS A 40 0.61 -5.19 -17.29
C LYS A 40 0.08 -5.26 -15.85
N ASP A 41 0.95 -5.02 -14.88
CA ASP A 41 0.67 -5.14 -13.45
C ASP A 41 1.63 -4.23 -12.68
N PHE A 42 1.13 -3.56 -11.65
CA PHE A 42 1.92 -2.78 -10.70
C PHE A 42 1.61 -3.22 -9.28
N ARG A 43 2.65 -3.49 -8.50
CA ARG A 43 2.50 -3.90 -7.10
C ARG A 43 3.55 -3.27 -6.20
N ILE A 44 3.19 -3.12 -4.93
CA ILE A 44 4.07 -2.61 -3.88
C ILE A 44 4.44 -3.79 -2.97
N ALA A 45 5.74 -4.03 -2.79
CA ALA A 45 6.25 -4.98 -1.80
C ALA A 45 6.44 -4.26 -0.45
N TYR A 46 6.20 -4.97 0.64
CA TYR A 46 6.30 -4.43 2.00
C TYR A 46 7.17 -5.34 2.85
N TYR A 47 7.99 -4.75 3.73
CA TYR A 47 8.79 -5.50 4.68
C TYR A 47 7.92 -6.23 5.70
N GLU A 48 8.28 -7.50 5.96
CA GLU A 48 7.71 -8.31 7.04
C GLU A 48 8.68 -8.44 8.23
N PRO A 49 8.17 -8.55 9.48
CA PRO A 49 6.76 -8.45 9.84
C PRO A 49 6.25 -7.00 9.82
N GLU A 50 4.97 -6.84 9.51
CA GLU A 50 4.27 -5.56 9.68
C GLU A 50 4.07 -5.25 11.17
N HIS A 51 3.92 -3.97 11.53
CA HIS A 51 3.77 -3.57 12.93
C HIS A 51 2.69 -2.50 13.12
N ILE A 52 2.09 -2.52 14.31
CA ILE A 52 1.38 -1.36 14.86
C ILE A 52 2.28 -0.61 15.84
N ASN A 53 2.13 0.71 15.89
CA ASN A 53 2.69 1.53 16.94
C ASN A 53 1.56 2.01 17.84
N ILE A 54 1.75 1.88 19.15
CA ILE A 54 0.84 2.39 20.18
C ILE A 54 1.61 3.40 21.00
N GLU A 55 1.03 4.56 21.21
CA GLU A 55 1.60 5.64 22.01
C GLU A 55 0.57 6.18 23.01
N THR A 56 0.98 6.38 24.26
CA THR A 56 0.19 7.08 25.27
C THR A 56 0.43 8.59 25.21
N ARG A 57 -0.43 9.35 25.89
CA ARG A 57 -0.27 10.82 26.00
C ARG A 57 0.98 11.26 26.75
N ASP A 58 1.49 10.45 27.65
CA ASP A 58 2.73 10.66 28.41
C ASP A 58 3.99 10.13 27.68
N GLY A 59 3.83 9.60 26.46
CA GLY A 59 4.94 9.25 25.56
C GLY A 59 5.46 7.82 25.72
N GLN A 60 4.78 6.95 26.45
CA GLN A 60 5.10 5.52 26.44
C GLN A 60 4.71 4.93 25.08
N ARG A 61 5.60 4.10 24.52
CA ARG A 61 5.47 3.57 23.16
C ARG A 61 5.67 2.07 23.12
N TRP A 62 4.89 1.42 22.27
CA TRP A 62 5.06 0.02 21.90
C TRP A 62 5.04 -0.13 20.40
N LYS A 63 5.87 -1.04 19.89
CA LYS A 63 5.86 -1.50 18.51
C LYS A 63 5.55 -2.99 18.54
N ILE A 64 4.40 -3.37 18.02
CA ILE A 64 3.85 -4.72 18.15
C ILE A 64 3.74 -5.34 16.75
N PRO A 65 4.30 -6.53 16.50
CA PRO A 65 4.12 -7.21 15.22
C PRO A 65 2.64 -7.57 15.00
N ILE A 66 2.20 -7.53 13.74
CA ILE A 66 0.81 -7.87 13.40
C ILE A 66 0.66 -9.39 13.38
N GLU A 67 0.13 -9.93 14.48
CA GLU A 67 -0.23 -11.33 14.62
C GLU A 67 -1.69 -11.44 15.08
N VAL A 68 -2.56 -11.89 14.17
CA VAL A 68 -3.99 -12.00 14.45
C VAL A 68 -4.24 -13.05 15.54
N GLY A 69 -4.99 -12.65 16.56
CA GLY A 69 -5.34 -13.48 17.72
C GLY A 69 -4.34 -13.43 18.86
N THR A 70 -3.18 -12.79 18.68
CA THR A 70 -2.18 -12.63 19.75
C THR A 70 -2.55 -11.45 20.64
N GLU A 71 -2.64 -11.71 21.96
CA GLU A 71 -2.79 -10.69 22.99
C GLU A 71 -1.41 -10.18 23.42
N PHE A 72 -1.25 -8.85 23.48
CA PHE A 72 -0.01 -8.19 23.87
C PHE A 72 -0.24 -7.29 25.10
N PRO A 73 0.54 -7.47 26.19
CA PRO A 73 0.45 -6.62 27.37
C PRO A 73 1.13 -5.26 27.16
N LEU A 74 0.43 -4.16 27.46
CA LEU A 74 0.98 -2.81 27.37
C LEU A 74 1.68 -2.41 28.68
N SER A 75 1.08 -2.72 29.82
CA SER A 75 1.66 -2.73 31.19
C SER A 75 0.53 -3.06 32.18
N PRO A 76 0.80 -3.24 33.49
CA PRO A 76 -0.27 -3.36 34.48
C PRO A 76 -1.27 -2.19 34.50
N ASP A 77 -0.81 -0.97 34.14
CA ASP A 77 -1.63 0.25 34.14
C ASP A 77 -2.40 0.44 32.82
N PHE A 78 -1.94 -0.22 31.75
CA PHE A 78 -2.47 -0.07 30.40
C PHE A 78 -3.22 -1.29 29.88
N GLY A 79 -3.19 -2.43 30.58
CA GLY A 79 -3.93 -3.63 30.19
C GLY A 79 -3.32 -4.29 28.95
N THR A 80 -4.16 -4.79 28.06
CA THR A 80 -3.75 -5.57 26.88
C THR A 80 -4.35 -5.02 25.58
N VAL A 81 -3.70 -5.40 24.48
CA VAL A 81 -4.18 -5.15 23.13
C VAL A 81 -4.16 -6.46 22.33
N THR A 82 -5.21 -6.72 21.57
CA THR A 82 -5.33 -7.92 20.73
C THR A 82 -5.71 -7.50 19.32
N ILE A 83 -4.98 -7.99 18.32
CA ILE A 83 -5.32 -7.79 16.92
C ILE A 83 -6.33 -8.87 16.54
N ILE A 84 -7.59 -8.48 16.35
CA ILE A 84 -8.69 -9.42 16.14
C ILE A 84 -8.77 -9.83 14.66
N ARG A 85 -8.57 -8.88 13.74
CA ARG A 85 -8.62 -9.11 12.29
C ARG A 85 -7.70 -8.15 11.55
N ALA A 86 -7.18 -8.61 10.41
CA ALA A 86 -6.54 -7.76 9.41
C ALA A 86 -7.37 -7.77 8.12
N PHE A 87 -7.53 -6.60 7.51
CA PHE A 87 -8.29 -6.39 6.28
C PHE A 87 -7.35 -5.86 5.19
N ARG A 88 -7.51 -6.37 3.96
CA ARG A 88 -6.80 -5.86 2.78
C ARG A 88 -7.53 -4.68 2.16
N ASN A 89 -8.85 -4.74 2.09
CA ASN A 89 -9.72 -3.73 1.51
C ASN A 89 -10.93 -3.49 2.43
N PHE A 90 -10.68 -2.83 3.57
CA PHE A 90 -11.69 -2.60 4.58
C PHE A 90 -12.87 -1.78 4.05
N LYS A 91 -14.07 -2.29 4.28
CA LYS A 91 -15.33 -1.55 4.17
C LYS A 91 -16.19 -1.76 5.40
N ILE A 92 -16.95 -0.72 5.73
CA ILE A 92 -17.99 -0.78 6.74
C ILE A 92 -19.34 -0.52 6.08
N SER A 93 -20.28 -1.43 6.31
CA SER A 93 -21.68 -1.26 5.91
C SER A 93 -22.55 -1.19 7.15
N ILE A 94 -23.73 -0.58 6.99
CA ILE A 94 -24.74 -0.48 8.04
C ILE A 94 -25.94 -1.31 7.56
N ASP A 95 -26.28 -2.34 8.32
CA ASP A 95 -27.49 -3.17 8.12
C ASP A 95 -28.37 -3.02 9.37
N GLY A 96 -29.42 -2.20 9.24
CA GLY A 96 -30.20 -1.71 10.38
C GLY A 96 -29.33 -0.94 11.37
N ASP A 97 -29.27 -1.39 12.63
CA ASP A 97 -28.41 -0.81 13.67
C ASP A 97 -27.02 -1.47 13.75
N LYS A 98 -26.74 -2.46 12.89
CA LYS A 98 -25.50 -3.23 12.93
C LYS A 98 -24.46 -2.68 11.96
N LYS A 99 -23.30 -2.33 12.49
CA LYS A 99 -22.08 -2.07 11.70
C LYS A 99 -21.44 -3.41 11.32
N ILE A 100 -21.20 -3.63 10.03
CA ILE A 100 -20.58 -4.84 9.50
C ILE A 100 -19.27 -4.45 8.81
N ALA A 101 -18.15 -4.86 9.41
CA ALA A 101 -16.83 -4.73 8.84
C ALA A 101 -16.48 -5.93 7.95
N THR A 102 -16.12 -5.66 6.69
CA THR A 102 -15.82 -6.66 5.68
C THR A 102 -14.52 -6.34 4.94
N ASP A 103 -13.86 -7.38 4.45
CA ASP A 103 -12.83 -7.26 3.43
C ASP A 103 -13.53 -7.34 2.06
N ASP A 104 -13.56 -6.24 1.32
CA ASP A 104 -14.27 -6.19 0.04
C ASP A 104 -13.49 -6.95 -1.04
N PRO A 105 -14.08 -8.00 -1.65
CA PRO A 105 -13.41 -8.78 -2.70
C PRO A 105 -13.22 -8.02 -4.02
N ASN A 106 -13.86 -6.86 -4.19
CA ASN A 106 -13.68 -6.03 -5.39
C ASN A 106 -12.32 -5.31 -5.38
N ALA A 107 -11.92 -4.81 -6.56
CA ALA A 107 -10.70 -4.03 -6.71
C ALA A 107 -10.67 -2.83 -5.74
N GLY A 108 -9.52 -2.63 -5.11
CA GLY A 108 -9.30 -1.57 -4.12
C GLY A 108 -8.27 -2.00 -3.08
N SER A 109 -7.76 -1.02 -2.35
CA SER A 109 -6.86 -1.24 -1.22
C SER A 109 -7.21 -0.23 -0.14
N ASN A 110 -7.61 -0.75 1.02
CA ASN A 110 -7.84 0.04 2.23
C ASN A 110 -7.45 -0.79 3.45
N PRO A 111 -6.13 -0.98 3.68
CA PRO A 111 -5.66 -1.87 4.73
C PRO A 111 -6.02 -1.32 6.10
N ALA A 112 -6.56 -2.20 6.94
CA ALA A 112 -6.97 -1.85 8.28
C ALA A 112 -6.83 -3.04 9.24
N LEU A 113 -6.77 -2.73 10.53
CA LEU A 113 -6.77 -3.71 11.61
C LEU A 113 -7.96 -3.46 12.53
N GLU A 114 -8.66 -4.53 12.90
CA GLU A 114 -9.57 -4.50 14.04
C GLU A 114 -8.79 -4.86 15.30
N VAL A 115 -8.72 -3.92 16.23
CA VAL A 115 -7.93 -4.02 17.45
C VAL A 115 -8.87 -3.94 18.64
N GLN A 116 -8.76 -4.90 19.56
CA GLN A 116 -9.43 -4.87 20.85
C GLN A 116 -8.45 -4.41 21.92
N ILE A 117 -8.88 -3.47 22.76
CA ILE A 117 -8.11 -2.96 23.89
C ILE A 117 -8.88 -3.35 25.14
N THR A 118 -8.22 -4.11 26.02
CA THR A 118 -8.75 -4.49 27.33
C THR A 118 -8.04 -3.67 28.38
N ASP A 119 -8.79 -2.85 29.12
CA ASP A 119 -8.20 -2.07 30.20
C ASP A 119 -7.87 -2.95 31.43
N PRO A 120 -7.14 -2.43 32.43
CA PRO A 120 -6.83 -3.22 33.63
C PRO A 120 -8.05 -3.65 34.47
N ASN A 121 -9.22 -3.03 34.29
CA ASN A 121 -10.46 -3.43 34.97
C ASN A 121 -11.26 -4.49 34.19
N GLY A 122 -10.81 -4.83 32.98
CA GLY A 122 -11.42 -5.82 32.11
C GLY A 122 -12.42 -5.25 31.10
N ALA A 123 -12.63 -3.94 31.05
CA ALA A 123 -13.48 -3.34 30.03
C ALA A 123 -12.78 -3.36 28.67
N THR A 124 -13.52 -3.79 27.64
CA THR A 124 -13.00 -3.92 26.28
C THR A 124 -13.55 -2.85 25.35
N THR A 125 -12.70 -2.29 24.50
CA THR A 125 -13.10 -1.39 23.40
C THR A 125 -12.52 -1.89 22.08
N THR A 126 -13.30 -1.76 21.00
CA THR A 126 -12.85 -2.12 19.64
C THR A 126 -12.53 -0.87 18.85
N LYS A 127 -11.40 -0.87 18.14
CA LYS A 127 -10.97 0.19 17.23
C LYS A 127 -10.58 -0.37 15.87
N TYR A 128 -10.80 0.44 14.83
CA TYR A 128 -10.26 0.18 13.50
C TYR A 128 -9.09 1.12 13.25
N VAL A 129 -7.92 0.56 12.95
CA VAL A 129 -6.68 1.28 12.70
C VAL A 129 -6.35 1.18 11.22
N PHE A 130 -6.29 2.32 10.52
CA PHE A 130 -6.08 2.38 9.08
C PHE A 130 -4.63 2.72 8.75
N GLU A 131 -4.14 2.25 7.61
CA GLU A 131 -2.78 2.56 7.15
C GLU A 131 -2.62 4.03 6.69
N TYR A 132 -3.58 4.51 5.90
CA TYR A 132 -3.49 5.80 5.21
C TYR A 132 -4.09 6.98 5.98
N PHE A 133 -4.84 6.69 7.05
CA PHE A 133 -5.51 7.70 7.85
C PHE A 133 -5.17 7.46 9.31
N ALA A 134 -4.79 8.52 10.02
CA ALA A 134 -4.79 8.46 11.47
C ALA A 134 -6.18 8.00 11.92
N ALA A 135 -6.25 6.93 12.72
CA ALA A 135 -7.51 6.51 13.32
C ALA A 135 -8.17 7.75 13.94
N HIS A 136 -9.50 7.84 13.86
CA HIS A 136 -10.24 8.97 14.43
C HIS A 136 -9.89 9.03 15.92
N SER A 137 -8.98 9.95 16.25
CA SER A 137 -8.40 10.07 17.57
C SER A 137 -9.28 11.03 18.33
N HIS A 138 -10.01 10.50 19.30
CA HIS A 138 -10.85 11.31 20.14
C HIS A 138 -10.04 11.95 21.28
N PRO A 139 -10.39 13.14 21.77
CA PRO A 139 -9.70 13.77 22.91
C PRO A 139 -9.68 12.90 24.17
N GLU A 140 -10.66 12.02 24.34
CA GLU A 140 -10.76 11.04 25.42
C GLU A 140 -9.93 9.77 25.19
N ASP A 141 -9.36 9.57 24.01
CA ASP A 141 -8.58 8.38 23.72
C ASP A 141 -7.29 8.36 24.54
N ARG A 142 -7.10 7.23 25.22
CA ARG A 142 -5.91 6.94 26.03
C ARG A 142 -4.69 6.62 25.17
N PHE A 143 -4.91 6.10 23.96
CA PHE A 143 -3.88 5.65 23.04
C PHE A 143 -4.04 6.30 21.66
N PHE A 144 -2.90 6.71 21.09
CA PHE A 144 -2.73 6.92 19.66
C PHE A 144 -2.23 5.61 19.06
N ILE A 145 -2.96 5.06 18.10
CA ILE A 145 -2.60 3.81 17.44
C ILE A 145 -2.42 4.10 15.96
N SER A 146 -1.24 3.77 15.43
CA SER A 146 -0.92 3.90 14.02
C SER A 146 -0.49 2.56 13.44
N TYR A 147 -0.85 2.35 12.19
CA TYR A 147 -0.48 1.19 11.40
C TYR A 147 0.20 1.71 10.14
N HIS A 148 1.45 1.33 9.91
CA HIS A 148 2.19 1.73 8.72
C HIS A 148 3.00 0.54 8.23
N ARG A 149 2.79 0.14 6.97
CA ARG A 149 3.65 -0.84 6.33
C ARG A 149 4.84 -0.11 5.72
N VAL A 150 6.02 -0.68 5.88
CA VAL A 150 7.23 -0.12 5.31
C VAL A 150 7.37 -0.66 3.89
N ILE A 151 7.37 0.24 2.91
CA ILE A 151 7.55 -0.13 1.51
C ILE A 151 8.98 -0.67 1.33
N GLU A 152 9.07 -1.87 0.77
CA GLU A 152 10.31 -2.49 0.34
C GLU A 152 10.64 -2.08 -1.08
N ASP A 153 9.68 -2.23 -2.01
CA ASP A 153 9.88 -1.94 -3.42
C ASP A 153 8.57 -1.60 -4.16
N PHE A 154 8.71 -0.94 -5.31
CA PHE A 154 7.64 -0.77 -6.29
C PHE A 154 7.98 -1.54 -7.56
N ILE A 155 7.15 -2.53 -7.86
CA ILE A 155 7.43 -3.51 -8.88
C ILE A 155 6.46 -3.31 -10.05
N SER A 156 7.00 -3.09 -11.24
CA SER A 156 6.22 -2.96 -12.48
C SER A 156 6.50 -4.11 -13.43
N GLN A 157 5.46 -4.84 -13.83
CA GLN A 157 5.55 -5.83 -14.90
C GLN A 157 5.28 -5.16 -16.25
N LEU A 158 6.34 -4.95 -17.04
CA LEU A 158 6.26 -4.30 -18.33
C LEU A 158 6.29 -5.32 -19.48
N GLN A 159 5.58 -5.00 -20.56
CA GLN A 159 5.66 -5.71 -21.83
C GLN A 159 6.11 -4.76 -22.93
N VAL A 160 7.13 -5.17 -23.69
CA VAL A 160 7.50 -4.48 -24.93
C VAL A 160 6.68 -5.08 -26.06
N VAL A 161 5.94 -4.24 -26.77
CA VAL A 161 5.09 -4.63 -27.90
C VAL A 161 5.67 -4.03 -29.19
N GLN A 162 5.99 -4.90 -30.15
CA GLN A 162 6.52 -4.51 -31.44
C GLN A 162 5.75 -5.23 -32.54
N ASN A 163 5.30 -4.50 -33.57
CA ASN A 163 4.49 -5.04 -34.67
C ASN A 163 3.25 -5.82 -34.16
N GLY A 164 2.61 -5.31 -33.09
CA GLY A 164 1.43 -5.92 -32.48
C GLY A 164 1.69 -7.20 -31.67
N LYS A 165 2.94 -7.61 -31.49
CA LYS A 165 3.31 -8.81 -30.72
C LYS A 165 4.11 -8.44 -29.49
N ILE A 166 3.92 -9.20 -28.41
CA ILE A 166 4.78 -9.09 -27.22
C ILE A 166 6.17 -9.58 -27.60
N ALA A 167 7.12 -8.66 -27.65
CA ALA A 167 8.52 -8.93 -27.96
C ALA A 167 9.32 -9.30 -26.70
N ALA A 168 8.95 -8.75 -25.55
CA ALA A 168 9.54 -9.07 -24.25
C ALA A 168 8.54 -8.82 -23.11
N THR A 169 8.71 -9.53 -22.00
CA THR A 169 8.08 -9.21 -20.71
C THR A 169 9.18 -9.16 -19.67
N LYS A 170 9.22 -8.10 -18.87
CA LYS A 170 10.18 -7.97 -17.76
C LYS A 170 9.51 -7.35 -16.55
N GLU A 171 10.03 -7.72 -15.40
CA GLU A 171 9.78 -7.03 -14.16
C GLU A 171 10.87 -5.97 -13.96
N ILE A 172 10.47 -4.78 -13.52
CA ILE A 172 11.39 -3.73 -13.10
C ILE A 172 11.04 -3.26 -11.70
N GLU A 173 12.08 -2.83 -11.00
CA GLU A 173 12.02 -2.27 -9.65
C GLU A 173 12.55 -0.83 -9.72
N VAL A 174 12.30 -0.03 -8.69
CA VAL A 174 12.84 1.34 -8.65
C VAL A 174 14.37 1.28 -8.70
N ASN A 175 14.98 2.06 -9.60
CA ASN A 175 16.43 2.05 -9.89
C ASN A 175 16.99 0.78 -10.56
N HIS A 176 16.15 -0.19 -10.93
CA HIS A 176 16.55 -1.38 -11.70
C HIS A 176 15.92 -1.33 -13.12
N PRO A 177 16.56 -0.63 -14.07
CA PRO A 177 15.92 -0.27 -15.33
C PRO A 177 15.74 -1.43 -16.32
N LEU A 178 14.75 -1.29 -17.20
CA LEU A 178 14.57 -2.14 -18.37
C LEU A 178 15.60 -1.80 -19.46
N HIS A 179 16.46 -2.76 -19.80
CA HIS A 179 17.25 -2.70 -21.04
C HIS A 179 16.54 -3.45 -22.18
N PHE A 180 16.30 -2.77 -23.31
CA PHE A 180 15.74 -3.35 -24.53
C PHE A 180 16.29 -2.66 -25.78
N GLY A 181 16.74 -3.42 -26.77
CA GLY A 181 17.17 -2.88 -28.07
C GLY A 181 18.61 -2.37 -28.17
N GLY A 182 19.40 -2.43 -27.09
CA GLY A 182 20.83 -2.08 -27.06
C GLY A 182 21.12 -0.72 -26.45
#